data_AF-A0A317M6K1-F1
#
_entry.id   AF-A0A317M6K1-F1
#
_cell.length_a   1.000
_cell.length_b   1.000
_cell.length_c   1.000
_cell.angle_alpha   90.00
_cell.angle_beta   90.00
_cell.angle_gamma   90.00
#
_symmetry.space_group_name_H-M   'P 1'
#
loop_
_entity.id
_entity.type
_entity.pdbx_description
1 polymer ?
#
loop_
_entity_poly.entity_id
_entity_poly.type
_entity_poly.pdbx_seq_one_letter_code
_entity_poly.pdbx_strand_id
1 'polypeptide(L)'
;MNRHSLYACLTALLCVSIMYSCKKEVTSQDNPSSPPSVLAAKVAALGFDTNNIVPYGKGYIVENDIFITAKELESGLHEGTAIRVAKDEQYRTTNLVTGLPRVLTVRCDALAANIVTATDEAITRWNNIRLGITFARVTSGAADIVIRNVTISGGTIAFTGNSLNDVFSGFPSATGNPSPFINLNTNYLNSGTFVPWAATIIQHEMGHTVGMRHTDYMNRAFSCGSGGAEVDPGVGTIYIPGTPSGPEANSFMLACAPGSTTSRSFQPNDVIALSQMYNASHVPAAQPMYEFYHSGRKDRVITPNANLGLFYSGWNYIGFSFRAFITPQSGTMGIYEYYNDAVGDHTFSPNPNDPNILSFPNWHLSGSTPVFYVYSTNIAGTIPVYRYYSISESSTLFTSNPRIHLDYAGWTQEGIAFYALPS
;
A
#
# COMPACT_ATOMS: atom_id res chain seq x y z
N MET A 1 66.52 -3.51 -77.41
CA MET A 1 65.13 -3.03 -77.57
C MET A 1 65.06 -1.61 -77.05
N ASN A 2 64.31 -0.79 -77.77
CA ASN A 2 64.38 0.67 -77.84
C ASN A 2 63.68 1.45 -76.70
N ARG A 3 64.14 2.71 -76.53
CA ARG A 3 63.38 3.97 -76.29
C ARG A 3 63.11 4.45 -74.84
N HIS A 4 63.69 5.64 -74.55
CA HIS A 4 63.07 6.95 -74.18
C HIS A 4 61.86 6.93 -73.22
N SER A 5 61.56 7.90 -72.37
CA SER A 5 62.11 9.18 -71.90
C SER A 5 60.95 9.82 -71.11
N LEU A 6 61.25 10.53 -70.01
CA LEU A 6 60.55 11.72 -69.51
C LEU A 6 59.10 11.68 -68.97
N TYR A 7 58.97 12.54 -67.95
CA TYR A 7 57.82 13.35 -67.50
C TYR A 7 57.12 12.96 -66.20
N ALA A 8 57.44 13.79 -65.20
CA ALA A 8 56.71 14.04 -63.98
C ALA A 8 55.27 14.51 -64.28
N CYS A 9 54.32 14.01 -63.51
CA CYS A 9 53.01 14.63 -63.35
C CYS A 9 52.55 14.56 -61.89
N LEU A 10 52.40 15.75 -61.33
CA LEU A 10 51.68 16.13 -60.12
C LEU A 10 50.32 15.42 -60.02
N THR A 11 50.02 14.77 -58.89
CA THR A 11 48.65 14.67 -58.37
C THR A 11 48.68 14.68 -56.85
N ALA A 12 48.18 15.79 -56.29
CA ALA A 12 47.96 15.99 -54.87
C ALA A 12 46.85 15.05 -54.37
N LEU A 13 47.19 14.14 -53.46
CA LEU A 13 46.20 13.32 -52.75
C LEU A 13 45.73 14.09 -51.51
N LEU A 14 44.57 14.74 -51.65
CA LEU A 14 43.82 15.37 -50.58
C LEU A 14 43.34 14.30 -49.59
N CYS A 15 44.00 14.17 -48.43
CA CYS A 15 43.52 13.33 -47.34
C CYS A 15 42.31 14.00 -46.68
N VAL A 16 41.10 13.59 -47.09
CA VAL A 16 39.85 13.95 -46.42
C VAL A 16 39.75 13.12 -45.13
N SER A 17 40.06 13.74 -44.00
CA SER A 17 39.77 13.23 -42.66
C SER A 17 38.26 13.33 -42.39
N ILE A 18 37.54 12.22 -42.58
CA ILE A 18 36.14 12.08 -42.19
C ILE A 18 36.10 11.85 -40.67
N MET A 19 35.84 12.91 -39.90
CA MET A 19 35.48 12.79 -38.49
C MET A 19 34.06 12.20 -38.40
N TYR A 20 33.97 10.97 -37.90
CA TYR A 20 32.70 10.34 -37.52
C TYR A 20 32.14 11.07 -36.30
N SER A 21 31.16 11.95 -36.52
CA SER A 21 30.32 12.51 -35.47
C SER A 21 29.07 11.65 -35.36
N CYS A 22 29.07 10.68 -34.45
CA CYS A 22 27.84 10.04 -34.01
C CYS A 22 27.02 11.06 -33.22
N LYS A 23 26.12 11.77 -33.90
CA LYS A 23 24.98 12.38 -33.22
C LYS A 23 24.17 11.25 -32.59
N LYS A 24 24.01 11.33 -31.27
CA LYS A 24 23.06 10.52 -30.51
C LYS A 24 21.69 10.82 -31.08
N GLU A 25 21.10 9.89 -31.83
CA GLU A 25 19.70 10.02 -32.23
C GLU A 25 18.85 10.00 -30.97
N VAL A 26 18.18 11.12 -30.73
CA VAL A 26 17.04 11.17 -29.83
C VAL A 26 15.96 10.35 -30.54
N THR A 27 15.65 9.17 -30.01
CA THR A 27 14.42 8.47 -30.35
C THR A 27 13.26 9.43 -30.10
N SER A 28 12.73 10.01 -31.17
CA SER A 28 11.47 10.74 -31.15
C SER A 28 10.41 9.80 -30.57
N GLN A 29 9.77 10.20 -29.47
CA GLN A 29 8.55 9.53 -29.03
C GLN A 29 7.48 9.78 -30.09
N ASP A 30 6.93 8.72 -30.69
CA ASP A 30 5.80 8.76 -31.61
C ASP A 30 4.54 9.21 -30.86
N ASN A 31 4.42 10.51 -30.61
CA ASN A 31 3.24 11.10 -30.01
C ASN A 31 2.08 11.08 -31.02
N PRO A 32 0.86 10.69 -30.62
CA PRO A 32 -0.29 10.62 -31.52
C PRO A 32 -0.77 12.01 -31.98
N SER A 33 -1.01 12.17 -33.28
CA SER A 33 -1.22 13.47 -33.98
C SER A 33 -2.69 13.85 -34.23
N SER A 34 -3.59 13.55 -33.29
CA SER A 34 -5.00 13.97 -33.42
C SER A 34 -5.16 15.49 -33.26
N PRO A 35 -6.00 16.16 -34.07
CA PRO A 35 -6.33 17.57 -33.87
C PRO A 35 -6.95 17.82 -32.47
N PRO A 36 -6.57 18.90 -31.74
CA PRO A 36 -7.01 19.14 -30.36
C PRO A 36 -8.53 19.14 -30.15
N SER A 37 -9.31 19.66 -31.10
CA SER A 37 -10.78 19.69 -31.01
C SER A 37 -11.43 18.31 -31.15
N VAL A 38 -10.86 17.44 -31.98
CA VAL A 38 -11.33 16.06 -32.17
C VAL A 38 -10.95 15.19 -30.97
N LEU A 39 -9.75 15.40 -30.44
CA LEU A 39 -9.25 14.76 -29.22
C LEU A 39 -10.11 15.14 -28.01
N ALA A 40 -10.38 16.43 -27.80
CA ALA A 40 -11.24 16.90 -26.71
C ALA A 40 -12.66 16.33 -26.82
N ALA A 41 -13.24 16.26 -28.02
CA ALA A 41 -14.56 15.66 -28.22
C ALA A 41 -14.58 14.16 -27.91
N LYS A 42 -13.54 13.41 -28.30
CA LYS A 42 -13.42 11.98 -27.98
C LYS A 42 -13.19 11.75 -26.47
N VAL A 43 -12.35 12.56 -25.84
CA VAL A 43 -12.10 12.50 -24.39
C VAL A 43 -13.37 12.85 -23.60
N ALA A 44 -14.10 13.90 -24.00
CA ALA A 44 -15.40 14.24 -23.42
C ALA A 44 -16.45 13.14 -23.64
N ALA A 45 -16.47 12.50 -24.81
CA ALA A 45 -17.39 11.39 -25.11
C ALA A 45 -17.11 10.14 -24.27
N LEU A 46 -15.89 9.99 -23.76
CA LEU A 46 -15.52 8.95 -22.79
C LEU A 46 -15.78 9.38 -21.33
N GLY A 47 -16.29 10.59 -21.11
CA GLY A 47 -16.69 11.10 -19.79
C GLY A 47 -15.59 11.80 -18.98
N PHE A 48 -14.45 12.11 -19.60
CA PHE A 48 -13.33 12.77 -18.91
C PHE A 48 -13.33 14.29 -19.11
N ASP A 49 -12.70 14.99 -18.17
CA ASP A 49 -12.33 16.40 -18.33
C ASP A 49 -11.36 16.56 -19.54
N THR A 50 -11.62 17.59 -20.31
CA THR A 50 -10.81 17.96 -21.49
C THR A 50 -9.71 18.96 -21.15
N ASN A 51 -9.65 19.44 -19.91
CA ASN A 51 -8.57 20.28 -19.42
C ASN A 51 -7.29 19.44 -19.25
N ASN A 52 -6.17 19.95 -19.78
CA ASN A 52 -4.83 19.35 -19.68
C ASN A 52 -4.69 17.92 -20.26
N ILE A 53 -5.15 17.70 -21.50
CA ILE A 53 -4.84 16.46 -22.23
C ILE A 53 -3.37 16.50 -22.70
N VAL A 54 -2.54 15.59 -22.19
CA VAL A 54 -1.10 15.54 -22.48
C VAL A 54 -0.78 14.31 -23.33
N PRO A 55 -0.23 14.45 -24.56
CA PRO A 55 0.24 13.29 -25.32
C PRO A 55 1.42 12.63 -24.61
N TYR A 56 1.40 11.31 -24.49
CA TYR A 56 2.46 10.55 -23.83
C TYR A 56 2.59 9.15 -24.44
N GLY A 57 3.74 8.80 -25.01
CA GLY A 57 3.90 7.51 -25.69
C GLY A 57 2.85 7.31 -26.80
N LYS A 58 2.15 6.16 -26.80
CA LYS A 58 1.14 5.80 -27.83
C LYS A 58 -0.30 6.24 -27.49
N GLY A 59 -0.47 7.20 -26.59
CA GLY A 59 -1.79 7.63 -26.12
C GLY A 59 -1.78 9.02 -25.50
N TYR A 60 -2.75 9.27 -24.63
CA TYR A 60 -3.00 10.56 -24.00
C TYR A 60 -3.21 10.39 -22.50
N ILE A 61 -2.62 11.27 -21.70
CA ILE A 61 -2.92 11.45 -20.29
C ILE A 61 -4.04 12.49 -20.18
N VAL A 62 -5.13 12.15 -19.51
CA VAL A 62 -6.27 13.01 -19.20
C VAL A 62 -6.43 13.08 -17.68
N GLU A 63 -7.03 14.17 -17.17
CA GLU A 63 -7.24 14.41 -15.73
C GLU A 63 -5.97 14.35 -14.86
N ASN A 64 -4.80 14.41 -15.49
CA ASN A 64 -3.45 14.35 -14.91
C ASN A 64 -2.98 12.97 -14.42
N ASP A 65 -3.79 11.92 -14.55
CA ASP A 65 -3.47 10.56 -14.06
C ASP A 65 -4.11 9.41 -14.87
N ILE A 66 -4.94 9.68 -15.87
CA ILE A 66 -5.63 8.66 -16.67
C ILE A 66 -5.01 8.56 -18.05
N PHE A 67 -4.37 7.44 -18.38
CA PHE A 67 -3.89 7.19 -19.72
C PHE A 67 -4.90 6.44 -20.57
N ILE A 68 -5.20 7.00 -21.73
CA ILE A 68 -6.05 6.41 -22.76
C ILE A 68 -5.15 6.13 -23.96
N THR A 69 -5.03 4.87 -24.38
CA THR A 69 -4.30 4.57 -25.61
C THR A 69 -5.03 5.17 -26.81
N ALA A 70 -4.30 5.51 -27.88
CA ALA A 70 -4.95 6.00 -29.11
C ALA A 70 -6.00 5.01 -29.65
N LYS A 71 -5.80 3.70 -29.44
CA LYS A 71 -6.73 2.65 -29.82
C LYS A 71 -8.02 2.68 -28.99
N GLU A 72 -7.94 2.84 -27.68
CA GLU A 72 -9.11 2.93 -26.79
C GLU A 72 -9.92 4.21 -27.05
N LEU A 73 -9.23 5.32 -27.36
CA LEU A 73 -9.84 6.57 -27.77
C LEU A 73 -10.60 6.44 -29.10
N GLU A 74 -10.17 5.54 -29.98
CA GLU A 74 -10.80 5.28 -31.28
C GLU A 74 -11.92 4.23 -31.23
N SER A 75 -11.83 3.23 -30.36
CA SER A 75 -12.85 2.18 -30.28
C SER A 75 -14.14 2.64 -29.61
N GLY A 76 -14.09 3.70 -28.78
CA GLY A 76 -15.16 4.03 -27.85
C GLY A 76 -15.29 2.93 -26.79
N LEU A 77 -15.29 3.27 -25.51
CA LEU A 77 -15.51 2.24 -24.49
C LEU A 77 -16.93 1.69 -24.66
N HIS A 78 -17.05 0.37 -24.78
CA HIS A 78 -18.34 -0.30 -24.69
C HIS A 78 -18.95 0.03 -23.33
N GLU A 79 -20.17 0.58 -23.32
CA GLU A 79 -21.02 0.64 -22.13
C GLU A 79 -21.25 -0.79 -21.63
N GLY A 80 -20.36 -1.26 -20.76
CA GLY A 80 -20.59 -2.41 -19.92
C GLY A 80 -21.65 -2.02 -18.90
N THR A 81 -22.91 -2.31 -19.21
CA THR A 81 -24.03 -2.29 -18.27
C THR A 81 -23.81 -3.39 -17.22
N ALA A 82 -22.93 -3.13 -16.26
CA ALA A 82 -22.96 -3.83 -14.99
C ALA A 82 -24.09 -3.22 -14.17
N ILE A 83 -25.09 -4.04 -13.84
CA ILE A 83 -26.18 -3.69 -12.93
C ILE A 83 -25.55 -3.18 -11.63
N ARG A 84 -25.62 -1.87 -11.41
CA ARG A 84 -25.17 -1.19 -10.19
C ARG A 84 -26.17 -1.46 -9.08
N VAL A 85 -25.96 -2.55 -8.33
CA VAL A 85 -26.47 -2.60 -6.95
C VAL A 85 -25.49 -1.79 -6.11
N ALA A 86 -25.70 -0.46 -6.09
CA ALA A 86 -24.91 0.45 -5.29
C ALA A 86 -25.29 0.31 -3.81
N LYS A 87 -24.64 -0.65 -3.15
CA LYS A 87 -24.07 -0.54 -1.80
C LYS A 87 -22.92 -1.55 -1.83
N ASP A 88 -21.70 -1.13 -2.08
CA ASP A 88 -20.95 -0.76 -0.89
C ASP A 88 -19.72 -1.74 -0.75
N GLU A 89 -18.50 -1.63 -1.33
CA GLU A 89 -17.50 -2.74 -1.36
C GLU A 89 -15.95 -2.37 -1.45
N GLN A 90 -14.99 -3.26 -1.06
CA GLN A 90 -13.56 -3.23 -1.51
C GLN A 90 -13.39 -4.12 -2.75
N TYR A 91 -12.46 -3.78 -3.66
CA TYR A 91 -12.42 -4.38 -5.00
C TYR A 91 -11.07 -4.96 -5.41
N ARG A 92 -11.13 -6.04 -6.19
CA ARG A 92 -9.99 -6.70 -6.82
C ARG A 92 -10.20 -6.89 -8.32
N THR A 93 -9.11 -7.15 -9.01
CA THR A 93 -9.12 -7.59 -10.41
C THR A 93 -9.55 -9.05 -10.56
N THR A 94 -9.82 -9.44 -11.80
CA THR A 94 -10.18 -10.82 -12.17
C THR A 94 -9.06 -11.80 -11.85
N ASN A 95 -7.83 -11.44 -12.20
CA ASN A 95 -6.65 -12.29 -11.98
C ASN A 95 -6.01 -11.97 -10.64
N LEU A 96 -5.57 -13.01 -9.93
CA LEU A 96 -4.83 -12.94 -8.68
C LEU A 96 -3.49 -13.64 -8.82
N VAL A 97 -2.56 -13.37 -7.91
CA VAL A 97 -1.34 -14.17 -7.80
C VAL A 97 -1.70 -15.60 -7.37
N THR A 98 -1.16 -16.61 -8.06
CA THR A 98 -1.44 -18.02 -7.77
C THR A 98 -0.17 -18.77 -7.38
N GLY A 99 -0.32 -20.06 -7.02
CA GLY A 99 0.79 -20.91 -6.57
C GLY A 99 1.13 -20.73 -5.09
N LEU A 100 0.13 -20.52 -4.24
CA LEU A 100 0.31 -20.27 -2.80
C LEU A 100 0.67 -21.57 -2.04
N PRO A 101 1.50 -21.50 -0.98
CA PRO A 101 2.21 -20.31 -0.51
C PRO A 101 3.33 -19.88 -1.46
N ARG A 102 3.47 -18.57 -1.70
CA ARG A 102 4.43 -18.01 -2.66
C ARG A 102 5.25 -16.87 -2.06
N VAL A 103 6.55 -16.88 -2.32
CA VAL A 103 7.44 -15.73 -2.05
C VAL A 103 7.55 -14.91 -3.34
N LEU A 104 7.21 -13.63 -3.28
CA LEU A 104 7.37 -12.67 -4.37
C LEU A 104 8.65 -11.86 -4.13
N THR A 105 9.60 -11.96 -5.04
CA THR A 105 10.87 -11.26 -4.96
C THR A 105 10.73 -9.82 -5.45
N VAL A 106 11.28 -8.88 -4.68
CA VAL A 106 11.24 -7.43 -4.97
C VAL A 106 12.65 -6.91 -5.13
N ARG A 107 12.94 -6.21 -6.23
CA ARG A 107 14.25 -5.56 -6.45
C ARG A 107 14.10 -4.07 -6.66
N CYS A 108 14.90 -3.28 -5.96
CA CYS A 108 15.05 -1.85 -6.21
C CYS A 108 16.12 -1.63 -7.29
N ASP A 109 15.76 -0.93 -8.36
CA ASP A 109 16.66 -0.64 -9.48
C ASP A 109 17.19 0.81 -9.40
N ALA A 110 18.44 0.94 -8.97
CA ALA A 110 19.15 2.22 -8.85
C ALA A 110 18.36 3.32 -8.09
N LEU A 111 17.70 2.96 -6.99
CA LEU A 111 16.93 3.89 -6.16
C LEU A 111 17.78 4.48 -5.03
N ALA A 112 17.41 5.67 -4.55
CA ALA A 112 18.03 6.30 -3.40
C ALA A 112 17.88 5.46 -2.12
N ALA A 113 18.83 5.56 -1.19
CA ALA A 113 18.89 4.72 0.01
C ALA A 113 17.62 4.80 0.87
N ASN A 114 17.04 5.99 1.02
CA ASN A 114 15.77 6.19 1.75
C ASN A 114 14.59 5.46 1.08
N ILE A 115 14.56 5.37 -0.25
CA ILE A 115 13.54 4.63 -1.00
C ILE A 115 13.74 3.11 -0.85
N VAL A 116 14.99 2.65 -0.77
CA VAL A 116 15.29 1.25 -0.43
C VAL A 116 14.80 0.92 0.99
N THR A 117 15.09 1.78 1.97
CA THR A 117 14.56 1.62 3.34
C THR A 117 13.03 1.62 3.35
N ALA A 118 12.39 2.48 2.56
CA ALA A 118 10.94 2.51 2.42
C ALA A 118 10.37 1.23 1.78
N THR A 119 11.12 0.61 0.86
CA THR A 119 10.77 -0.69 0.28
C THR A 119 10.84 -1.80 1.33
N ASP A 120 11.91 -1.83 2.15
CA ASP A 120 12.06 -2.78 3.24
C ASP A 120 10.95 -2.64 4.29
N GLU A 121 10.54 -1.40 4.59
CA GLU A 121 9.40 -1.09 5.45
C GLU A 121 8.08 -1.60 4.85
N ALA A 122 7.80 -1.35 3.57
CA ALA A 122 6.61 -1.85 2.89
C ALA A 122 6.54 -3.39 2.89
N ILE A 123 7.66 -4.06 2.61
CA ILE A 123 7.79 -5.53 2.68
C ILE A 123 7.49 -6.03 4.10
N THR A 124 8.02 -5.36 5.11
CA THR A 124 7.78 -5.71 6.52
C THR A 124 6.29 -5.64 6.84
N ARG A 125 5.61 -4.57 6.42
CA ARG A 125 4.16 -4.41 6.61
C ARG A 125 3.37 -5.54 5.96
N TRP A 126 3.67 -5.88 4.70
CA TRP A 126 3.01 -6.99 3.99
C TRP A 126 3.23 -8.35 4.66
N ASN A 127 4.44 -8.62 5.14
CA ASN A 127 4.74 -9.89 5.80
C ASN A 127 4.11 -9.99 7.20
N ASN A 128 3.93 -8.86 7.90
CA ASN A 128 3.33 -8.81 9.24
C ASN A 128 1.85 -9.22 9.25
N ILE A 129 1.11 -9.03 8.15
CA ILE A 129 -0.30 -9.42 8.06
C ILE A 129 -0.50 -10.92 7.73
N ARG A 130 0.61 -11.64 7.46
CA ARG A 130 0.72 -13.11 7.36
C ARG A 130 -0.21 -13.75 6.32
N LEU A 131 -0.03 -13.34 5.07
CA LEU A 131 -0.75 -13.92 3.94
C LEU A 131 -0.08 -15.21 3.43
N GLY A 132 -0.78 -15.96 2.57
CA GLY A 132 -0.18 -17.02 1.76
C GLY A 132 0.83 -16.50 0.72
N ILE A 133 0.85 -15.19 0.46
CA ILE A 133 1.95 -14.50 -0.23
C ILE A 133 2.89 -13.85 0.79
N THR A 134 4.18 -13.89 0.53
CA THR A 134 5.20 -13.13 1.27
C THR A 134 6.11 -12.41 0.31
N PHE A 135 6.75 -11.33 0.75
CA PHE A 135 7.68 -10.56 -0.07
C PHE A 135 9.10 -10.66 0.48
N ALA A 136 10.07 -10.72 -0.42
CA ALA A 136 11.49 -10.77 -0.08
C ALA A 136 12.29 -9.82 -0.97
N ARG A 137 13.07 -8.91 -0.36
CA ARG A 137 13.96 -8.04 -1.13
C ARG A 137 15.15 -8.84 -1.66
N VAL A 138 15.44 -8.71 -2.95
CA VAL A 138 16.65 -9.23 -3.59
C VAL A 138 17.50 -8.07 -4.09
N THR A 139 18.83 -8.23 -4.05
CA THR A 139 19.79 -7.17 -4.41
C THR A 139 20.37 -7.34 -5.81
N SER A 140 20.20 -8.50 -6.43
CA SER A 140 20.69 -8.81 -7.78
C SER A 140 19.83 -9.90 -8.43
N GLY A 141 20.00 -10.11 -9.74
CA GLY A 141 19.26 -11.12 -10.49
C GLY A 141 17.85 -10.68 -10.92
N ALA A 142 17.11 -11.65 -11.45
CA ALA A 142 15.70 -11.48 -11.78
C ALA A 142 14.87 -11.37 -10.49
N ALA A 143 13.77 -10.62 -10.55
CA ALA A 143 12.81 -10.48 -9.47
C ALA A 143 11.39 -10.56 -10.05
N ASP A 144 10.43 -11.01 -9.26
CA ASP A 144 9.00 -11.01 -9.64
C ASP A 144 8.50 -9.57 -9.81
N ILE A 145 9.00 -8.63 -9.00
CA ILE A 145 8.65 -7.21 -9.02
C ILE A 145 9.93 -6.36 -9.00
N VAL A 146 10.05 -5.44 -9.96
CA VAL A 146 11.15 -4.48 -10.03
C VAL A 146 10.61 -3.08 -9.79
N ILE A 147 11.11 -2.44 -8.72
CA ILE A 147 10.83 -1.04 -8.40
C ILE A 147 11.89 -0.17 -9.07
N ARG A 148 11.47 0.75 -9.93
CA ARG A 148 12.37 1.61 -10.72
C ARG A 148 11.95 3.08 -10.68
N ASN A 149 12.88 3.94 -11.04
CA ASN A 149 12.61 5.36 -11.19
C ASN A 149 11.97 5.65 -12.56
N VAL A 150 11.08 6.64 -12.57
CA VAL A 150 10.58 7.30 -13.77
C VAL A 150 10.52 8.80 -13.52
N THR A 151 10.56 9.59 -14.60
CA THR A 151 10.33 11.04 -14.53
C THR A 151 9.17 11.36 -15.46
N ILE A 152 8.04 11.71 -14.87
CA ILE A 152 6.83 12.10 -15.61
C ILE A 152 6.30 13.42 -15.07
N SER A 153 5.81 14.25 -15.99
CA SER A 153 5.10 15.50 -15.67
C SER A 153 3.67 15.17 -15.25
N GLY A 154 3.09 15.97 -14.37
CA GLY A 154 1.73 15.76 -13.84
C GLY A 154 1.73 15.29 -12.39
N GLY A 155 0.56 14.94 -11.88
CA GLY A 155 0.32 14.62 -10.46
C GLY A 155 0.63 13.19 -10.05
N THR A 156 0.99 12.31 -10.99
CA THR A 156 1.24 10.88 -10.71
C THR A 156 2.50 10.69 -9.87
N ILE A 157 2.34 10.11 -8.67
CA ILE A 157 3.45 9.83 -7.74
C ILE A 157 4.10 8.47 -8.04
N ALA A 158 3.28 7.46 -8.31
CA ALA A 158 3.73 6.12 -8.70
C ALA A 158 2.64 5.40 -9.49
N PHE A 159 3.01 4.29 -10.14
CA PHE A 159 2.09 3.38 -10.82
C PHE A 159 2.75 2.03 -11.11
N THR A 160 1.95 0.97 -11.24
CA THR A 160 2.40 -0.35 -11.70
C THR A 160 2.36 -0.53 -13.22
N GLY A 161 3.10 -1.49 -13.78
CA GLY A 161 3.06 -1.81 -15.22
C GLY A 161 3.55 -3.22 -15.56
N ASN A 162 3.14 -3.74 -16.73
CA ASN A 162 3.50 -5.07 -17.24
C ASN A 162 4.70 -5.06 -18.22
N SER A 163 5.16 -3.88 -18.60
CA SER A 163 6.28 -3.65 -19.51
C SER A 163 7.07 -2.43 -19.10
N LEU A 164 8.32 -2.34 -19.56
CA LEU A 164 9.19 -1.19 -19.37
C LEU A 164 8.61 0.10 -19.96
N ASN A 165 7.71 -0.01 -20.94
CA ASN A 165 7.05 1.11 -21.62
C ASN A 165 5.56 1.22 -21.27
N ASP A 166 5.05 0.39 -20.36
CA ASP A 166 3.65 0.47 -19.96
C ASP A 166 3.41 1.75 -19.18
N VAL A 167 2.25 2.33 -19.43
CA VAL A 167 1.96 3.67 -18.96
C VAL A 167 1.11 3.64 -17.70
N PHE A 168 0.17 2.69 -17.48
CA PHE A 168 -0.60 2.62 -16.23
C PHE A 168 -1.13 1.21 -15.87
N SER A 169 -1.34 1.02 -14.55
CA SER A 169 -1.98 -0.08 -13.81
C SER A 169 -1.71 -1.51 -14.29
N GLY A 170 -0.50 -1.99 -14.05
CA GLY A 170 -0.17 -3.41 -14.15
C GLY A 170 -0.80 -4.20 -13.00
N PHE A 171 -1.56 -5.25 -13.34
CA PHE A 171 -2.21 -6.19 -12.43
C PHE A 171 -1.70 -7.62 -12.65
N PRO A 172 -2.05 -8.59 -11.78
CA PRO A 172 -1.67 -9.97 -11.99
C PRO A 172 -2.05 -10.51 -13.38
N SER A 173 -1.16 -11.30 -13.96
CA SER A 173 -1.41 -11.96 -15.24
C SER A 173 -2.46 -13.07 -15.10
N ALA A 174 -3.06 -13.50 -16.22
CA ALA A 174 -3.93 -14.68 -16.25
C ALA A 174 -3.22 -15.98 -15.81
N THR A 175 -1.88 -15.99 -15.86
CA THR A 175 -1.04 -17.10 -15.36
C THR A 175 -0.72 -16.99 -13.87
N GLY A 176 -1.21 -15.95 -13.19
CA GLY A 176 -1.07 -15.76 -11.76
C GLY A 176 0.29 -15.25 -11.30
N ASN A 177 1.01 -14.54 -12.17
CA ASN A 177 2.20 -13.77 -11.78
C ASN A 177 1.81 -12.34 -11.38
N PRO A 178 2.52 -11.73 -10.43
CA PRO A 178 2.27 -10.33 -10.10
C PRO A 178 2.62 -9.41 -11.27
N SER A 179 2.16 -8.17 -11.20
CA SER A 179 2.66 -7.11 -12.08
C SER A 179 4.16 -6.90 -11.87
N PRO A 180 4.98 -6.97 -12.94
CA PRO A 180 6.42 -7.02 -12.83
C PRO A 180 7.10 -5.69 -12.49
N PHE A 181 6.43 -4.55 -12.63
CA PHE A 181 7.04 -3.24 -12.40
C PHE A 181 6.24 -2.35 -11.46
N ILE A 182 6.97 -1.68 -10.57
CA ILE A 182 6.50 -0.51 -9.82
C ILE A 182 7.35 0.68 -10.27
N ASN A 183 6.71 1.74 -10.75
CA ASN A 183 7.34 2.94 -11.28
C ASN A 183 7.17 4.07 -10.28
N LEU A 184 8.27 4.60 -9.75
CA LEU A 184 8.26 5.69 -8.78
C LEU A 184 8.67 6.99 -9.45
N ASN A 185 7.80 8.01 -9.41
CA ASN A 185 8.10 9.30 -9.99
C ASN A 185 9.10 10.08 -9.13
N THR A 186 10.32 10.26 -9.63
CA THR A 186 11.40 10.91 -8.87
C THR A 186 11.21 12.41 -8.68
N ASN A 187 10.23 13.03 -9.36
CA ASN A 187 9.80 14.39 -9.03
C ASN A 187 9.23 14.47 -7.60
N TYR A 188 8.67 13.37 -7.08
CA TYR A 188 8.08 13.28 -5.75
C TYR A 188 8.87 12.37 -4.79
N LEU A 189 9.41 11.25 -5.31
CA LEU A 189 10.14 10.22 -4.55
C LEU A 189 11.63 10.30 -4.84
N ASN A 190 12.35 11.15 -4.10
CA ASN A 190 13.78 11.41 -4.24
C ASN A 190 14.54 11.17 -2.92
N SER A 191 15.83 11.51 -2.87
CA SER A 191 16.69 11.26 -1.70
C SER A 191 16.29 12.01 -0.43
N GLY A 192 15.48 13.07 -0.53
CA GLY A 192 14.96 13.83 0.61
C GLY A 192 13.59 13.37 1.10
N THR A 193 12.96 12.41 0.44
CA THR A 193 11.60 11.96 0.76
C THR A 193 11.55 11.26 2.13
N PHE A 194 10.52 11.62 2.91
CA PHE A 194 10.21 11.00 4.19
C PHE A 194 9.90 9.50 4.02
N VAL A 195 10.72 8.64 4.65
CA VAL A 195 10.68 7.18 4.48
C VAL A 195 9.29 6.58 4.73
N PRO A 196 8.56 6.91 5.81
CA PRO A 196 7.22 6.36 6.05
C PRO A 196 6.18 6.75 4.99
N TRP A 197 6.28 7.94 4.41
CA TRP A 197 5.42 8.34 3.29
C TRP A 197 5.79 7.57 2.01
N ALA A 198 7.08 7.44 1.68
CA ALA A 198 7.51 6.62 0.55
C ALA A 198 7.06 5.14 0.71
N ALA A 199 7.12 4.60 1.93
CA ALA A 199 6.66 3.23 2.22
C ALA A 199 5.15 3.08 2.01
N THR A 200 4.38 4.14 2.27
CA THR A 200 2.95 4.20 1.98
C THR A 200 2.69 4.03 0.48
N ILE A 201 3.42 4.78 -0.35
CA ILE A 201 3.28 4.69 -1.81
C ILE A 201 3.69 3.30 -2.31
N ILE A 202 4.83 2.79 -1.86
CA ILE A 202 5.31 1.47 -2.30
C ILE A 202 4.35 0.36 -1.85
N GLN A 203 3.83 0.42 -0.63
CA GLN A 203 2.84 -0.53 -0.12
C GLN A 203 1.57 -0.52 -0.99
N HIS A 204 1.10 0.66 -1.39
CA HIS A 204 -0.04 0.84 -2.28
C HIS A 204 0.21 0.19 -3.64
N GLU A 205 1.34 0.49 -4.28
CA GLU A 205 1.66 -0.10 -5.58
C GLU A 205 1.82 -1.62 -5.51
N MET A 206 2.38 -2.15 -4.42
CA MET A 206 2.40 -3.59 -4.15
C MET A 206 0.98 -4.18 -4.05
N GLY A 207 -0.02 -3.40 -3.61
CA GLY A 207 -1.42 -3.81 -3.64
C GLY A 207 -1.91 -4.04 -5.07
N HIS A 208 -1.61 -3.12 -5.99
CA HIS A 208 -1.93 -3.30 -7.40
C HIS A 208 -1.18 -4.48 -8.03
N THR A 209 0.10 -4.70 -7.68
CA THR A 209 0.84 -5.85 -8.23
C THR A 209 0.22 -7.19 -7.87
N VAL A 210 -0.55 -7.24 -6.78
CA VAL A 210 -1.31 -8.41 -6.32
C VAL A 210 -2.82 -8.27 -6.54
N GLY A 211 -3.27 -7.34 -7.39
CA GLY A 211 -4.65 -7.31 -7.88
C GLY A 211 -5.66 -6.55 -7.02
N MET A 212 -5.21 -5.76 -6.02
CA MET A 212 -6.09 -4.79 -5.35
C MET A 212 -6.40 -3.63 -6.29
N ARG A 213 -7.64 -3.13 -6.23
CA ARG A 213 -8.01 -1.85 -6.85
C ARG A 213 -8.19 -0.78 -5.81
N HIS A 214 -8.37 0.46 -6.27
CA HIS A 214 -8.63 1.55 -5.36
C HIS A 214 -9.93 1.36 -4.57
N THR A 215 -9.95 1.71 -3.30
CA THR A 215 -11.18 1.63 -2.50
C THR A 215 -12.18 2.72 -2.86
N ASP A 216 -11.69 3.85 -3.37
CA ASP A 216 -12.50 4.95 -3.89
C ASP A 216 -12.63 4.92 -5.42
N TYR A 217 -12.49 3.74 -6.04
CA TYR A 217 -12.61 3.61 -7.50
C TYR A 217 -13.95 4.12 -8.04
N MET A 218 -15.06 4.09 -7.28
CA MET A 218 -16.34 4.63 -7.76
C MET A 218 -16.36 6.16 -7.84
N ASN A 219 -15.53 6.82 -7.04
CA ASN A 219 -15.47 8.27 -6.93
C ASN A 219 -14.15 8.71 -6.26
N ARG A 220 -13.14 8.99 -7.08
CA ARG A 220 -11.82 9.43 -6.59
C ARG A 220 -11.84 10.80 -5.92
N ALA A 221 -12.91 11.58 -6.08
CA ALA A 221 -13.05 12.84 -5.34
C ALA A 221 -13.03 12.63 -3.82
N PHE A 222 -13.32 11.43 -3.33
CA PHE A 222 -13.22 11.09 -1.92
C PHE A 222 -11.80 11.28 -1.36
N SER A 223 -10.76 10.75 -2.02
CA SER A 223 -9.38 10.90 -1.56
C SER A 223 -8.62 12.05 -2.24
N CYS A 224 -8.99 12.38 -3.48
CA CYS A 224 -8.28 13.35 -4.30
C CYS A 224 -8.90 14.76 -4.28
N GLY A 225 -10.12 14.93 -3.75
CA GLY A 225 -10.85 16.21 -3.76
C GLY A 225 -11.47 16.59 -5.11
N SER A 226 -11.18 15.83 -6.16
CA SER A 226 -11.72 15.95 -7.52
C SER A 226 -11.59 14.60 -8.26
N GLY A 227 -12.20 14.49 -9.44
CA GLY A 227 -12.14 13.29 -10.28
C GLY A 227 -13.41 12.44 -10.25
N GLY A 228 -13.48 11.46 -11.14
CA GLY A 228 -14.63 10.58 -11.32
C GLY A 228 -14.40 9.14 -10.85
N ALA A 229 -15.23 8.24 -11.38
CA ALA A 229 -15.00 6.80 -11.25
C ALA A 229 -13.77 6.38 -12.04
N GLU A 230 -12.98 5.47 -11.48
CA GLU A 230 -11.96 4.73 -12.21
C GLU A 230 -12.58 3.95 -13.36
N VAL A 231 -11.93 4.04 -14.51
CA VAL A 231 -12.27 3.25 -15.69
C VAL A 231 -11.94 1.79 -15.42
N ASP A 232 -12.87 0.87 -15.68
CA ASP A 232 -12.55 -0.56 -15.76
C ASP A 232 -12.22 -0.91 -17.22
N PRO A 233 -10.94 -1.09 -17.61
CA PRO A 233 -10.56 -1.52 -18.95
C PRO A 233 -10.87 -3.01 -19.23
N GLY A 234 -11.78 -3.64 -18.47
CA GLY A 234 -12.11 -5.06 -18.56
C GLY A 234 -11.16 -5.96 -17.76
N VAL A 235 -10.46 -5.39 -16.77
CA VAL A 235 -9.53 -6.13 -15.89
C VAL A 235 -10.19 -6.58 -14.58
N GLY A 236 -11.46 -6.20 -14.38
CA GLY A 236 -12.34 -6.71 -13.34
C GLY A 236 -12.56 -5.71 -12.22
N THR A 237 -13.84 -5.56 -11.85
CA THR A 237 -14.30 -4.82 -10.68
C THR A 237 -15.02 -5.82 -9.76
N ILE A 238 -14.27 -6.70 -9.10
CA ILE A 238 -14.84 -7.80 -8.31
C ILE A 238 -14.81 -7.45 -6.84
N TYR A 239 -15.96 -7.53 -6.17
CA TYR A 239 -16.07 -7.36 -4.73
C TYR A 239 -15.26 -8.41 -3.95
N ILE A 240 -14.65 -7.97 -2.86
CA ILE A 240 -14.02 -8.83 -1.86
C ILE A 240 -14.96 -9.00 -0.65
N PRO A 241 -15.55 -10.20 -0.45
CA PRO A 241 -16.52 -10.42 0.63
C PRO A 241 -16.01 -10.06 2.03
N GLY A 242 -16.88 -9.49 2.85
CA GLY A 242 -16.60 -9.25 4.28
C GLY A 242 -15.89 -7.93 4.58
N THR A 243 -15.67 -7.07 3.58
CA THR A 243 -15.17 -5.71 3.78
C THR A 243 -16.31 -4.68 3.78
N PRO A 244 -16.11 -3.51 4.41
CA PRO A 244 -17.02 -2.40 4.31
C PRO A 244 -17.03 -1.84 2.91
N SER A 245 -17.88 -0.83 2.82
CA SER A 245 -18.73 -0.72 1.70
C SER A 245 -18.46 0.61 0.98
N GLY A 246 -18.45 1.71 1.72
CA GLY A 246 -17.88 2.95 1.20
C GLY A 246 -16.35 2.90 1.06
N PRO A 247 -15.76 3.90 0.37
CA PRO A 247 -14.33 4.16 0.51
C PRO A 247 -13.98 4.31 1.99
N GLU A 248 -13.01 3.52 2.43
CA GLU A 248 -12.55 3.56 3.82
C GLU A 248 -11.53 4.68 3.97
N ALA A 249 -11.85 5.64 4.85
CA ALA A 249 -10.89 6.65 5.24
C ALA A 249 -9.61 5.96 5.72
N ASN A 250 -8.48 6.35 5.11
CA ASN A 250 -7.16 5.81 5.42
C ASN A 250 -6.88 4.35 5.02
N SER A 251 -7.68 3.74 4.13
CA SER A 251 -7.24 2.51 3.45
C SER A 251 -5.98 2.78 2.64
N PHE A 252 -5.02 1.86 2.70
CA PHE A 252 -3.78 1.96 1.94
C PHE A 252 -4.02 2.02 0.42
N MET A 253 -5.19 1.55 -0.05
CA MET A 253 -5.60 1.56 -1.46
C MET A 253 -6.47 2.76 -1.85
N LEU A 254 -6.54 3.86 -1.10
CA LEU A 254 -7.13 5.10 -1.66
C LEU A 254 -6.26 5.63 -2.80
N ALA A 255 -6.90 6.11 -3.88
CA ALA A 255 -6.23 6.60 -5.09
C ALA A 255 -5.21 7.71 -4.83
N CYS A 256 -5.54 8.65 -3.95
CA CYS A 256 -4.61 9.70 -3.56
C CYS A 256 -3.84 9.36 -2.28
N ALA A 257 -2.52 9.57 -2.36
CA ALA A 257 -1.60 9.51 -1.24
C ALA A 257 -1.99 10.53 -0.15
N PRO A 258 -1.73 10.23 1.13
CA PRO A 258 -1.82 11.25 2.17
C PRO A 258 -0.74 12.33 1.95
N GLY A 259 -0.79 13.42 2.72
CA GLY A 259 0.26 14.45 2.70
C GLY A 259 1.67 13.86 2.94
N SER A 260 2.70 14.50 2.39
CA SER A 260 4.07 13.95 2.30
C SER A 260 4.79 13.71 3.64
N THR A 261 4.20 14.13 4.75
CA THR A 261 4.67 13.93 6.12
C THR A 261 3.89 12.86 6.88
N THR A 262 2.90 12.24 6.24
CA THR A 262 1.97 11.28 6.85
C THR A 262 2.22 9.89 6.27
N SER A 263 2.23 8.87 7.12
CA SER A 263 2.23 7.48 6.67
C SER A 263 0.80 6.92 6.67
N ARG A 264 0.53 5.98 5.79
CA ARG A 264 -0.68 5.15 5.80
C ARG A 264 -0.24 3.71 5.66
N SER A 265 -0.93 2.81 6.34
CA SER A 265 -0.71 1.37 6.28
C SER A 265 -2.05 0.64 6.39
N PHE A 266 -2.03 -0.68 6.52
CA PHE A 266 -3.24 -1.50 6.52
C PHE A 266 -4.20 -1.11 7.64
N GLN A 267 -5.47 -0.96 7.28
CA GLN A 267 -6.60 -0.96 8.19
C GLN A 267 -7.13 -2.39 8.38
N PRO A 268 -7.95 -2.66 9.42
CA PRO A 268 -8.54 -3.97 9.64
C PRO A 268 -9.24 -4.54 8.41
N ASN A 269 -9.93 -3.69 7.63
CA ASN A 269 -10.65 -4.13 6.44
C ASN A 269 -9.73 -4.46 5.27
N ASP A 270 -8.61 -3.76 5.12
CA ASP A 270 -7.56 -4.12 4.17
C ASP A 270 -7.00 -5.52 4.46
N VAL A 271 -6.79 -5.83 5.74
CA VAL A 271 -6.33 -7.15 6.17
C VAL A 271 -7.38 -8.23 5.87
N ILE A 272 -8.66 -7.95 6.12
CA ILE A 272 -9.77 -8.85 5.76
C ILE A 272 -9.76 -9.12 4.26
N ALA A 273 -9.68 -8.06 3.45
CA ALA A 273 -9.71 -8.16 1.99
C ALA A 273 -8.56 -9.01 1.44
N LEU A 274 -7.34 -8.72 1.87
CA LEU A 274 -6.15 -9.44 1.43
C LEU A 274 -6.17 -10.90 1.91
N SER A 275 -6.73 -11.17 3.08
CA SER A 275 -6.89 -12.53 3.59
C SER A 275 -7.90 -13.32 2.77
N GLN A 276 -8.99 -12.70 2.31
CA GLN A 276 -9.93 -13.33 1.37
C GLN A 276 -9.27 -13.66 0.02
N MET A 277 -8.29 -12.88 -0.42
CA MET A 277 -7.57 -13.14 -1.66
C MET A 277 -6.48 -14.20 -1.51
N TYR A 278 -5.76 -14.21 -0.39
CA TYR A 278 -4.46 -14.89 -0.29
C TYR A 278 -4.28 -15.84 0.89
N ASN A 279 -5.28 -16.03 1.76
CA ASN A 279 -5.23 -17.10 2.76
C ASN A 279 -6.05 -18.30 2.30
N ALA A 280 -5.52 -19.50 2.50
CA ALA A 280 -6.24 -20.74 2.16
C ALA A 280 -7.57 -20.89 2.92
N SER A 281 -7.67 -20.29 4.12
CA SER A 281 -8.91 -20.24 4.90
C SER A 281 -9.85 -19.10 4.52
N HIS A 282 -9.39 -18.14 3.69
CA HIS A 282 -10.05 -16.86 3.45
C HIS A 282 -10.32 -16.04 4.72
N VAL A 283 -9.57 -16.28 5.79
CA VAL A 283 -9.75 -15.63 7.09
C VAL A 283 -8.42 -14.98 7.52
N PRO A 284 -8.44 -13.77 8.12
CA PRO A 284 -7.24 -13.17 8.67
C PRO A 284 -6.50 -14.06 9.65
N ALA A 285 -5.20 -14.18 9.45
CA ALA A 285 -4.30 -14.68 10.48
C ALA A 285 -4.31 -13.71 11.69
N ALA A 286 -3.78 -14.14 12.83
CA ALA A 286 -3.61 -13.23 13.95
C ALA A 286 -2.62 -12.12 13.60
N GLN A 287 -3.03 -10.89 13.87
CA GLN A 287 -2.35 -9.64 13.55
C GLN A 287 -1.51 -9.15 14.73
N PRO A 288 -0.39 -8.46 14.49
CA PRO A 288 0.36 -7.79 15.55
C PRO A 288 -0.52 -6.77 16.29
N MET A 289 -0.42 -6.76 17.61
CA MET A 289 -1.13 -5.82 18.48
C MET A 289 -0.16 -4.72 18.92
N TYR A 290 -0.17 -3.62 18.18
CA TYR A 290 0.74 -2.50 18.37
C TYR A 290 0.38 -1.70 19.61
N GLU A 291 1.39 -1.40 20.42
CA GLU A 291 1.30 -0.57 21.61
C GLU A 291 1.79 0.85 21.30
N PHE A 292 1.01 1.83 21.71
CA PHE A 292 1.35 3.24 21.65
C PHE A 292 1.32 3.87 23.03
N TYR A 293 2.22 4.82 23.28
CA TYR A 293 2.31 5.58 24.52
C TYR A 293 2.19 7.08 24.28
N HIS A 294 1.36 7.74 25.09
CA HIS A 294 1.19 9.18 25.09
C HIS A 294 1.78 9.81 26.36
N SER A 295 2.98 10.38 26.25
CA SER A 295 3.73 10.94 27.39
C SER A 295 2.99 12.04 28.16
N GLY A 296 2.28 12.93 27.44
CA GLY A 296 1.52 14.02 28.07
C GLY A 296 0.30 13.56 28.89
N ARG A 297 -0.29 12.41 28.55
CA ARG A 297 -1.44 11.82 29.25
C ARG A 297 -1.01 10.72 30.23
N LYS A 298 0.22 10.21 30.07
CA LYS A 298 0.74 9.00 30.70
C LYS A 298 -0.13 7.77 30.40
N ASP A 299 -0.63 7.70 29.17
CA ASP A 299 -1.60 6.69 28.75
C ASP A 299 -1.03 5.75 27.68
N ARG A 300 -1.58 4.54 27.60
CA ARG A 300 -1.20 3.45 26.68
C ARG A 300 -2.43 2.89 25.99
N VAL A 301 -2.28 2.58 24.71
CA VAL A 301 -3.32 1.91 23.93
C VAL A 301 -2.71 0.76 23.14
N ILE A 302 -3.48 -0.32 23.01
CA ILE A 302 -3.13 -1.48 22.19
C ILE A 302 -4.14 -1.60 21.06
N THR A 303 -3.65 -1.68 19.83
CA THR A 303 -4.50 -1.64 18.65
C THR A 303 -3.91 -2.49 17.52
N PRO A 304 -4.74 -3.13 16.66
CA PRO A 304 -4.24 -3.72 15.42
C PRO A 304 -3.84 -2.65 14.39
N ASN A 305 -4.17 -1.37 14.61
CA ASN A 305 -3.87 -0.27 13.70
C ASN A 305 -2.45 0.28 13.94
N ALA A 306 -1.52 -0.08 13.04
CA ALA A 306 -0.13 0.39 13.08
C ALA A 306 0.04 1.91 12.92
N ASN A 307 -1.02 2.64 12.54
CA ASN A 307 -0.97 4.07 12.23
C ASN A 307 -1.62 4.97 13.28
N LEU A 308 -1.98 4.46 14.46
CA LEU A 308 -2.70 5.23 15.48
C LEU A 308 -2.03 6.59 15.76
N GLY A 309 -0.69 6.61 15.91
CA GLY A 309 0.08 7.83 16.14
C GLY A 309 0.02 8.90 15.04
N LEU A 310 -0.49 8.56 13.87
CA LEU A 310 -0.64 9.48 12.73
C LEU A 310 -2.00 10.17 12.73
N PHE A 311 -3.02 9.51 13.29
CA PHE A 311 -4.36 10.06 13.45
C PHE A 311 -4.49 10.86 14.75
N TYR A 312 -3.72 10.49 15.76
CA TYR A 312 -3.79 11.08 17.09
C TYR A 312 -2.42 11.57 17.54
N SER A 313 -2.25 12.89 17.51
CA SER A 313 -1.02 13.55 17.95
C SER A 313 -0.66 13.17 19.38
N GLY A 314 0.63 12.96 19.63
CA GLY A 314 1.18 12.61 20.94
C GLY A 314 1.26 11.10 21.24
N TRP A 315 0.65 10.25 20.42
CA TRP A 315 0.75 8.80 20.54
C TRP A 315 1.95 8.26 19.77
N ASN A 316 2.91 7.69 20.50
CA ASN A 316 4.17 7.19 19.94
C ASN A 316 4.18 5.67 19.96
N TYR A 317 4.52 5.05 18.83
CA TYR A 317 4.68 3.60 18.75
C TYR A 317 5.85 3.13 19.63
N ILE A 318 5.62 2.10 20.45
CA ILE A 318 6.64 1.57 21.38
C ILE A 318 6.88 0.07 21.23
N GLY A 319 6.15 -0.63 20.35
CA GLY A 319 6.38 -2.05 20.04
C GLY A 319 5.08 -2.87 19.94
N PHE A 320 5.22 -4.18 19.80
CA PHE A 320 4.14 -5.14 20.02
C PHE A 320 4.71 -6.39 20.69
N SER A 321 3.93 -7.06 21.52
CA SER A 321 4.39 -8.21 22.32
C SER A 321 3.62 -9.50 22.06
N PHE A 322 2.51 -9.44 21.32
CA PHE A 322 1.68 -10.57 20.96
C PHE A 322 0.90 -10.32 19.67
N ARG A 323 0.30 -11.38 19.14
CA ARG A 323 -0.65 -11.33 18.03
C ARG A 323 -2.03 -11.79 18.46
N ALA A 324 -3.07 -11.11 17.99
CA ALA A 324 -4.47 -11.43 18.25
C ALA A 324 -5.27 -11.43 16.95
N PHE A 325 -6.42 -12.10 16.94
CA PHE A 325 -7.27 -12.09 15.76
C PHE A 325 -8.09 -10.81 15.71
N ILE A 326 -8.31 -10.26 14.51
CA ILE A 326 -9.18 -9.09 14.30
C ILE A 326 -10.62 -9.50 13.93
N THR A 327 -10.87 -10.80 13.80
CA THR A 327 -12.19 -11.40 13.57
C THR A 327 -12.39 -12.59 14.53
N PRO A 328 -13.64 -12.92 14.92
CA PRO A 328 -13.90 -14.05 15.80
C PRO A 328 -13.35 -15.35 15.22
N GLN A 329 -12.59 -16.10 16.02
CA GLN A 329 -12.12 -17.45 15.69
C GLN A 329 -12.66 -18.48 16.67
N SER A 330 -12.68 -19.75 16.25
CA SER A 330 -13.07 -20.86 17.13
C SER A 330 -12.21 -20.87 18.40
N GLY A 331 -12.87 -20.95 19.57
CA GLY A 331 -12.22 -20.98 20.88
C GLY A 331 -11.69 -19.62 21.37
N THR A 332 -11.90 -18.53 20.62
CA THR A 332 -11.50 -17.19 21.05
C THR A 332 -12.64 -16.43 21.71
N MET A 333 -12.26 -15.43 22.50
CA MET A 333 -13.11 -14.46 23.17
C MET A 333 -12.75 -13.06 22.70
N GLY A 334 -13.74 -12.18 22.61
CA GLY A 334 -13.52 -10.78 22.29
C GLY A 334 -12.93 -10.01 23.47
N ILE A 335 -12.03 -9.08 23.20
CA ILE A 335 -11.55 -8.07 24.14
C ILE A 335 -12.15 -6.73 23.72
N TYR A 336 -12.74 -6.03 24.70
CA TYR A 336 -13.38 -4.74 24.52
C TYR A 336 -12.52 -3.65 25.14
N GLU A 337 -12.53 -2.49 24.50
CA GLU A 337 -11.88 -1.28 24.99
C GLU A 337 -12.88 -0.43 25.78
N TYR A 338 -12.40 0.08 26.90
CA TYR A 338 -13.08 1.06 27.74
C TYR A 338 -12.26 2.33 27.77
N TYR A 339 -12.95 3.47 27.77
CA TYR A 339 -12.35 4.80 27.80
C TYR A 339 -12.87 5.60 28.97
N ASN A 340 -12.00 6.41 29.58
CA ASN A 340 -12.36 7.38 30.60
C ASN A 340 -12.32 8.80 30.04
N ASP A 341 -13.48 9.44 29.89
CA ASP A 341 -13.58 10.79 29.31
C ASP A 341 -12.84 11.89 30.10
N ALA A 342 -12.71 11.72 31.42
CA ALA A 342 -12.17 12.77 32.29
C ALA A 342 -10.64 12.82 32.28
N VAL A 343 -9.99 11.66 32.20
CA VAL A 343 -8.52 11.56 32.21
C VAL A 343 -7.93 11.14 30.86
N GLY A 344 -8.78 10.66 29.95
CA GLY A 344 -8.38 10.20 28.63
C GLY A 344 -7.57 8.90 28.66
N ASP A 345 -7.87 8.01 29.61
CA ASP A 345 -7.21 6.72 29.88
C ASP A 345 -7.97 5.57 29.20
N HIS A 346 -7.24 4.52 28.80
CA HIS A 346 -7.79 3.33 28.15
C HIS A 346 -7.54 2.07 28.98
N THR A 347 -8.52 1.18 29.03
CA THR A 347 -8.33 -0.17 29.56
C THR A 347 -9.11 -1.20 28.76
N PHE A 348 -8.80 -2.47 28.99
CA PHE A 348 -9.36 -3.58 28.22
C PHE A 348 -9.99 -4.62 29.13
N SER A 349 -11.15 -5.13 28.74
CA SER A 349 -11.83 -6.21 29.43
C SER A 349 -12.50 -7.17 28.45
N PRO A 350 -12.57 -8.46 28.77
CA PRO A 350 -13.36 -9.40 27.99
C PRO A 350 -14.87 -9.32 28.21
N ASN A 351 -15.30 -8.60 29.25
CA ASN A 351 -16.72 -8.40 29.54
C ASN A 351 -17.15 -7.06 28.94
N PRO A 352 -18.13 -7.01 28.00
CA PRO A 352 -18.63 -5.76 27.45
C PRO A 352 -19.45 -4.92 28.46
N ASN A 353 -19.75 -5.47 29.64
CA ASN A 353 -20.37 -4.77 30.76
C ASN A 353 -19.60 -5.04 32.06
N ASP A 354 -18.28 -4.82 32.06
CA ASP A 354 -17.44 -5.08 33.24
C ASP A 354 -17.81 -4.15 34.43
N PRO A 355 -18.41 -4.67 35.50
CA PRO A 355 -18.81 -3.84 36.64
C PRO A 355 -17.61 -3.28 37.39
N ASN A 356 -16.43 -3.90 37.29
CA ASN A 356 -15.22 -3.41 37.95
C ASN A 356 -14.62 -2.21 37.23
N ILE A 357 -15.02 -1.94 35.98
CA ILE A 357 -14.62 -0.74 35.25
C ILE A 357 -15.76 0.28 35.35
N LEU A 358 -16.99 -0.14 35.03
CA LEU A 358 -18.16 0.73 34.98
C LEU A 358 -18.62 1.25 36.35
N SER A 359 -18.15 0.69 37.47
CA SER A 359 -18.39 1.25 38.80
C SER A 359 -17.64 2.56 39.04
N PHE A 360 -16.57 2.82 38.29
CA PHE A 360 -15.78 4.04 38.41
C PHE A 360 -16.35 5.16 37.51
N PRO A 361 -16.35 6.42 37.99
CA PRO A 361 -16.93 7.52 37.24
C PRO A 361 -16.20 7.77 35.91
N ASN A 362 -16.96 8.21 34.91
CA ASN A 362 -16.49 8.59 33.57
C ASN A 362 -15.96 7.44 32.69
N TRP A 363 -15.96 6.19 33.18
CA TRP A 363 -15.66 5.04 32.35
C TRP A 363 -16.88 4.61 31.54
N HIS A 364 -16.66 4.38 30.24
CA HIS A 364 -17.66 3.78 29.37
C HIS A 364 -16.98 2.87 28.35
N LEU A 365 -17.78 2.03 27.71
CA LEU A 365 -17.33 1.19 26.61
C LEU A 365 -17.05 2.09 25.38
N SER A 366 -15.88 1.96 24.74
CA SER A 366 -15.47 2.82 23.61
C SER A 366 -16.23 2.51 22.31
N GLY A 367 -16.80 1.31 22.20
CA GLY A 367 -17.57 0.87 21.03
C GLY A 367 -18.35 -0.40 21.30
N SER A 368 -19.25 -0.79 20.39
CA SER A 368 -20.15 -1.94 20.60
C SER A 368 -19.56 -3.31 20.24
N THR A 369 -18.32 -3.36 19.75
CA THR A 369 -17.69 -4.58 19.24
C THR A 369 -16.30 -4.79 19.86
N PRO A 370 -15.82 -6.05 19.96
CA PRO A 370 -14.45 -6.31 20.39
C PRO A 370 -13.42 -5.64 19.47
N VAL A 371 -12.36 -5.09 20.07
CA VAL A 371 -11.21 -4.53 19.33
C VAL A 371 -10.29 -5.62 18.77
N PHE A 372 -10.23 -6.79 19.42
CA PHE A 372 -9.52 -7.98 18.97
C PHE A 372 -9.99 -9.23 19.73
N TYR A 373 -9.54 -10.41 19.30
CA TYR A 373 -9.95 -11.71 19.83
C TYR A 373 -8.74 -12.57 20.24
N VAL A 374 -8.81 -13.18 21.42
CA VAL A 374 -7.74 -13.96 22.07
C VAL A 374 -8.28 -15.22 22.71
N TYR A 375 -7.44 -16.07 23.29
CA TYR A 375 -7.87 -17.29 23.97
C TYR A 375 -8.01 -17.05 25.49
N SER A 376 -9.09 -17.58 26.07
CA SER A 376 -9.31 -17.58 27.53
C SER A 376 -8.41 -18.56 28.28
N THR A 377 -7.91 -19.58 27.58
CA THR A 377 -7.15 -20.69 28.16
C THR A 377 -5.90 -20.95 27.35
N ASN A 378 -4.91 -21.56 28.00
CA ASN A 378 -3.68 -21.96 27.32
C ASN A 378 -4.01 -23.10 26.34
N ILE A 379 -3.71 -22.89 25.07
CA ILE A 379 -3.80 -23.91 24.02
C ILE A 379 -2.44 -24.03 23.34
N ALA A 380 -2.21 -25.13 22.63
CA ALA A 380 -0.95 -25.34 21.95
C ALA A 380 -0.60 -24.17 21.02
N GLY A 381 0.59 -23.58 21.21
CA GLY A 381 1.09 -22.47 20.42
C GLY A 381 0.75 -21.08 20.95
N THR A 382 -0.04 -20.96 22.02
CA THR A 382 -0.27 -19.65 22.67
C THR A 382 0.73 -19.38 23.79
N ILE A 383 0.88 -18.10 24.11
CA ILE A 383 1.69 -17.59 25.20
C ILE A 383 0.80 -16.78 26.16
N PRO A 384 1.11 -16.74 27.46
CA PRO A 384 0.40 -15.90 28.40
C PRO A 384 0.69 -14.41 28.10
N VAL A 385 -0.36 -13.60 28.16
CA VAL A 385 -0.26 -12.14 28.17
C VAL A 385 -0.68 -11.66 29.55
N TYR A 386 0.24 -10.96 30.21
CA TYR A 386 0.08 -10.48 31.57
C TYR A 386 -0.47 -9.06 31.57
N ARG A 387 -1.34 -8.77 32.53
CA ARG A 387 -1.76 -7.41 32.85
C ARG A 387 -0.87 -6.85 33.95
N TYR A 388 -0.41 -5.63 33.75
CA TYR A 388 0.32 -4.84 34.72
C TYR A 388 -0.39 -3.51 34.95
N TYR A 389 -0.32 -3.00 36.17
CA TYR A 389 -0.86 -1.69 36.53
C TYR A 389 0.22 -0.84 37.20
N SER A 390 0.27 0.45 36.85
CA SER A 390 1.14 1.44 37.46
C SER A 390 0.31 2.52 38.14
N ILE A 391 0.43 2.62 39.47
CA ILE A 391 -0.25 3.67 40.26
C ILE A 391 0.30 5.06 39.90
N SER A 392 1.61 5.17 39.65
CA SER A 392 2.24 6.45 39.34
C SER A 392 1.94 6.99 37.94
N GLU A 393 1.64 6.08 37.01
CA GLU A 393 1.21 6.44 35.64
C GLU A 393 -0.32 6.42 35.51
N SER A 394 -1.04 5.84 36.48
CA SER A 394 -2.48 5.54 36.39
C SER A 394 -2.82 4.78 35.11
N SER A 395 -1.97 3.85 34.68
CA SER A 395 -2.09 3.19 33.37
C SER A 395 -1.92 1.68 33.45
N THR A 396 -2.52 0.98 32.50
CA THR A 396 -2.47 -0.48 32.36
C THR A 396 -1.58 -0.88 31.17
N LEU A 397 -0.83 -1.98 31.33
CA LEU A 397 0.02 -2.56 30.30
C LEU A 397 -0.34 -4.03 30.10
N PHE A 398 -0.47 -4.47 28.84
CA PHE A 398 -0.60 -5.88 28.48
C PHE A 398 0.62 -6.33 27.71
N THR A 399 1.31 -7.36 28.22
CA THR A 399 2.57 -7.79 27.65
C THR A 399 2.82 -9.28 27.86
N SER A 400 3.47 -9.93 26.90
CA SER A 400 3.97 -11.29 27.06
C SER A 400 5.23 -11.38 27.91
N ASN A 401 5.87 -10.24 28.24
CA ASN A 401 7.04 -10.22 29.11
C ASN A 401 6.63 -10.43 30.60
N PRO A 402 7.00 -11.56 31.24
CA PRO A 402 6.63 -11.84 32.62
C PRO A 402 7.42 -11.03 33.66
N ARG A 403 8.33 -10.15 33.25
CA ARG A 403 9.31 -9.48 34.14
C ARG A 403 9.37 -7.96 34.00
N ILE A 404 8.39 -7.32 33.36
CA ILE A 404 8.37 -5.84 33.23
C ILE A 404 8.55 -5.13 34.58
N HIS A 405 7.93 -5.64 35.65
CA HIS A 405 8.05 -5.07 37.00
C HIS A 405 9.47 -5.12 37.60
N LEU A 406 10.36 -5.97 37.08
CA LEU A 406 11.76 -6.05 37.52
C LEU A 406 12.62 -5.03 36.78
N ASP A 407 12.28 -4.75 35.52
CA ASP A 407 13.02 -3.84 34.65
C ASP A 407 12.54 -2.38 34.80
N TYR A 408 11.28 -2.19 35.23
CA TYR A 408 10.61 -0.90 35.37
C TYR A 408 9.90 -0.79 36.72
N ALA A 409 10.51 -0.04 37.64
CA ALA A 409 9.92 0.23 38.95
C ALA A 409 8.56 0.95 38.83
N GLY A 410 7.61 0.62 39.72
CA GLY A 410 6.28 1.21 39.75
C GLY A 410 5.19 0.38 39.05
N TRP A 411 5.55 -0.66 38.31
CA TRP A 411 4.62 -1.59 37.68
C TRP A 411 4.36 -2.81 38.56
N THR A 412 3.10 -3.13 38.82
CA THR A 412 2.67 -4.31 39.58
C THR A 412 2.00 -5.31 38.64
N GLN A 413 2.39 -6.58 38.71
CA GLN A 413 1.77 -7.64 37.92
C GLN A 413 0.43 -8.07 38.54
N GLU A 414 -0.65 -8.03 37.76
CA GLU A 414 -2.01 -8.41 38.21
C GLU A 414 -2.39 -9.84 37.80
N GLY A 415 -1.53 -10.52 37.05
CA GLY A 415 -1.71 -11.92 36.63
C GLY A 415 -1.82 -12.07 35.12
N ILE A 416 -2.26 -13.26 34.67
CA ILE A 416 -2.51 -13.56 33.25
C ILE A 416 -3.87 -12.99 32.88
N ALA A 417 -3.90 -12.09 31.90
CA ALA A 417 -5.14 -11.51 31.37
C ALA A 417 -5.81 -12.46 30.36
N PHE A 418 -5.02 -13.02 29.45
CA PHE A 418 -5.45 -13.92 28.40
C PHE A 418 -4.25 -14.64 27.76
N TYR A 419 -4.51 -15.53 26.82
CA TYR A 419 -3.50 -16.22 26.02
C TYR A 419 -3.59 -15.75 24.57
N ALA A 420 -2.45 -15.41 23.97
CA ALA A 420 -2.37 -14.88 22.61
C ALA A 420 -1.31 -15.65 21.81
N LEU A 421 -1.24 -15.41 20.50
CA LEU A 421 -0.15 -15.97 19.70
C LEU A 421 1.13 -15.13 19.91
N PRO A 422 2.32 -15.74 19.87
CA PRO A 422 3.59 -15.01 20.02
C PRO A 422 3.73 -13.95 18.94
N SER A 423 4.61 -12.96 19.12
CA SER A 423 4.92 -11.93 18.12
C SER A 423 5.48 -12.49 16.81
#